data_AF-A0A7W0IAZ9-F1
#
_entry.id   AF-A0A7W0IAZ9-F1
#
_cell.length_a   1.000
_cell.length_b   1.000
_cell.length_c   1.000
_cell.angle_alpha   90.00
_cell.angle_beta   90.00
_cell.angle_gamma   90.00
#
_symmetry.space_group_name_H-M   'P 1'
#
loop_
_entity.id
_entity.type
_entity.pdbx_description
1 polymer ?
#
loop_
_entity_poly.entity_id
_entity_poly.type
_entity_poly.pdbx_seq_one_letter_code
_entity_poly.pdbx_strand_id
1 'polypeptide(L)'
;MGVDRPVPDGRAGSAGGIGGGSLEVSYDDGATWTAVDLERDGEKAAWQGLLKVPDSAEFVSLRASVSDDRGGSVTQEIIRAVGVR
;
A
#
# COMPACT_ATOMS: atom_id res chain seq x y z
N MET A 1 -31.71 -16.99 -8.30
CA MET A 1 -30.69 -17.74 -7.55
C MET A 1 -29.38 -16.95 -7.67
N GLY A 2 -29.21 -15.93 -6.83
CA GLY A 2 -28.03 -15.06 -6.85
C GLY A 2 -26.94 -15.67 -5.99
N VAL A 3 -25.79 -15.95 -6.58
CA VAL A 3 -24.61 -16.38 -5.82
C VAL A 3 -23.96 -15.15 -5.22
N ASP A 4 -24.26 -14.93 -3.94
CA ASP A 4 -23.54 -13.99 -3.09
C ASP A 4 -22.10 -14.50 -2.98
N ARG A 5 -21.17 -13.86 -3.71
CA ARG A 5 -19.76 -14.17 -3.61
C ARG A 5 -19.27 -13.45 -2.35
N PRO A 6 -18.75 -14.16 -1.34
CA PRO A 6 -18.19 -13.50 -0.17
C PRO A 6 -17.04 -12.63 -0.64
N VAL A 7 -17.17 -11.32 -0.45
CA VAL A 7 -16.03 -10.42 -0.47
C VAL A 7 -15.14 -10.90 0.68
N PRO A 8 -13.88 -11.30 0.43
CA PRO A 8 -12.99 -11.60 1.53
C PRO A 8 -12.82 -10.31 2.32
N ASP A 9 -13.45 -10.24 3.49
CA ASP A 9 -13.19 -9.21 4.48
C ASP A 9 -11.69 -9.28 4.74
N GLY A 10 -10.96 -8.30 4.22
CA GLY A 10 -9.54 -8.17 4.41
C GLY A 10 -9.26 -8.04 5.90
N ARG A 11 -9.08 -9.18 6.58
CA ARG A 11 -8.50 -9.24 7.90
C ARG A 11 -7.11 -8.64 7.74
N ALA A 12 -6.97 -7.37 8.12
CA ALA A 12 -5.70 -6.85 8.59
C ALA A 12 -5.28 -7.75 9.75
N GLY A 13 -4.53 -8.82 9.43
CA GLY A 13 -3.97 -9.72 10.41
C GLY A 13 -3.22 -8.86 11.40
N SER A 14 -3.49 -9.09 12.68
CA SER A 14 -2.82 -8.39 13.77
C SER A 14 -1.33 -8.38 13.48
N ALA A 15 -0.80 -7.22 13.12
CA ALA A 15 0.61 -7.05 12.84
C ALA A 15 1.32 -7.14 14.19
N GLY A 16 1.59 -8.38 14.62
CA GLY A 16 2.44 -8.67 15.76
C GLY A 16 3.76 -7.97 15.51
N GLY A 17 4.05 -6.96 16.33
CA GLY A 17 5.20 -6.05 16.22
C GLY A 17 5.58 -5.73 14.77
N ILE A 18 5.01 -4.70 14.14
CA ILE A 18 5.40 -4.26 12.80
C ILE A 18 6.92 -4.01 12.78
N GLY A 19 7.70 -5.00 12.35
CA GLY A 19 8.96 -4.76 11.67
C GLY A 19 8.58 -3.99 10.42
N GLY A 20 8.97 -2.70 10.37
CA GLY A 20 8.44 -1.67 9.48
C GLY A 20 7.93 -2.16 8.12
N GLY A 21 6.62 -2.03 7.87
CA GLY A 21 6.09 -2.13 6.52
C GLY A 21 6.56 -0.94 5.68
N SER A 22 6.82 -1.17 4.39
CA SER A 22 7.14 -0.11 3.44
C SER A 22 5.96 0.19 2.51
N LEU A 23 5.90 1.43 2.03
CA LEU A 23 5.00 1.85 0.97
C LEU A 23 5.81 2.47 -0.16
N GLU A 24 5.44 2.11 -1.39
CA GLU A 24 5.99 2.68 -2.62
C GLU A 24 4.86 3.17 -3.53
N VAL A 25 5.18 4.15 -4.35
CA VAL A 25 4.28 4.80 -5.31
C VAL A 25 4.79 4.66 -6.73
N SER A 26 3.87 4.49 -7.68
CA SER A 26 4.12 4.53 -9.11
C SER A 26 3.15 5.49 -9.80
N TYR A 27 3.65 6.22 -10.80
CA TYR A 27 2.88 7.11 -11.67
C TYR A 27 2.81 6.61 -13.13
N ASP A 28 3.34 5.41 -13.40
CA ASP A 28 3.51 4.81 -14.73
C ASP A 28 2.98 3.37 -14.77
N ASP A 29 1.81 3.15 -14.16
CA ASP A 29 1.11 1.86 -14.13
C ASP A 29 1.91 0.70 -13.49
N GLY A 30 2.76 1.02 -12.52
CA GLY A 30 3.57 0.04 -11.78
C GLY A 30 4.87 -0.36 -12.50
N ALA A 31 5.26 0.35 -13.56
CA ALA A 31 6.52 0.08 -14.25
C ALA A 31 7.73 0.52 -13.41
N THR A 32 7.63 1.65 -12.72
CA THR A 32 8.65 2.13 -11.77
C THR A 32 8.02 2.47 -10.42
N TRP A 33 8.77 2.21 -9.35
CA TRP A 33 8.30 2.37 -7.98
C TRP A 33 9.28 3.22 -7.18
N THR A 34 8.74 4.17 -6.40
CA THR A 34 9.50 5.07 -5.54
C THR A 34 9.04 4.93 -4.11
N ALA A 35 9.96 4.82 -3.15
CA ALA A 35 9.63 4.77 -1.73
C ALA A 35 8.88 6.03 -1.27
N VAL A 36 7.85 5.84 -0.46
CA VAL A 36 7.11 6.92 0.20
C VAL A 36 7.70 7.12 1.58
N ASP A 37 8.10 8.35 1.89
CA ASP A 37 8.48 8.73 3.24
C ASP A 37 7.22 8.71 4.14
N LEU A 38 7.21 7.78 5.09
CA LEU A 38 6.09 7.57 6.00
C LEU A 38 6.44 8.11 7.38
N GLU A 39 5.56 8.96 7.90
CA GLU A 39 5.57 9.42 9.28
C GLU A 39 4.55 8.62 10.08
N ARG A 40 4.93 8.22 11.30
CA ARG A 40 4.02 7.52 12.21
C ARG A 40 3.09 8.51 12.88
N ASP A 41 1.77 8.26 12.79
CA ASP A 41 0.79 9.10 13.49
C ASP A 41 0.62 8.63 14.95
N GLY A 42 1.47 9.18 15.83
CA GLY A 42 1.40 8.99 17.28
C GLY A 42 1.49 7.53 17.73
N GLU A 43 0.63 7.15 18.68
CA GLU A 43 0.58 5.79 19.25
C GLU A 43 -0.23 4.80 18.39
N LYS A 44 -0.89 5.27 17.33
CA LYS A 44 -1.73 4.43 16.47
C LYS A 44 -0.86 3.61 15.51
N ALA A 45 -1.39 2.48 15.07
CA ALA A 45 -0.84 1.71 13.95
C ALA A 45 -1.23 2.37 12.61
N ALA A 46 -0.97 3.68 12.48
CA ALA A 46 -1.26 4.48 11.30
C ALA A 46 0.00 5.19 10.84
N TRP A 47 0.18 5.24 9.52
CA TRP A 47 1.29 5.89 8.85
C TRP A 47 0.73 6.83 7.79
N GLN A 48 1.35 7.99 7.64
CA GLN A 48 0.97 9.00 6.66
C GLN A 48 2.18 9.43 5.86
N GLY A 49 1.98 9.76 4.58
CA GLY A 49 3.04 10.27 3.71
C GLY A 49 2.46 11.24 2.69
N LEU A 50 3.27 12.19 2.25
CA LEU A 50 2.90 13.17 1.23
C LEU A 50 3.49 12.76 -0.11
N LEU A 51 2.65 12.72 -1.14
CA LEU A 51 3.04 12.38 -2.50
C LEU A 51 3.09 13.64 -3.36
N LYS A 52 4.22 13.88 -4.01
CA LYS A 52 4.31 14.87 -5.09
C LYS A 52 3.94 14.20 -6.39
N VAL A 53 2.72 14.43 -6.82
CA VAL A 53 2.17 13.89 -8.07
C VAL A 53 2.61 14.77 -9.23
N PRO A 54 3.29 14.23 -10.27
CA PRO A 54 3.60 14.98 -11.47
C PRO A 54 2.34 15.38 -12.24
N ASP A 55 2.31 16.56 -12.86
CA ASP A 55 1.15 17.06 -13.63
C ASP A 55 0.74 16.15 -14.80
N SER A 56 1.67 15.31 -15.28
CA SER A 56 1.41 14.35 -16.35
C SER A 56 0.80 13.03 -15.86
N ALA A 57 0.72 12.80 -14.55
CA ALA A 57 0.17 11.57 -14.00
C ALA A 57 -1.36 11.61 -14.06
N GLU A 58 -1.98 10.55 -14.59
CA GLU A 58 -3.44 10.38 -14.57
C GLU A 58 -3.90 9.51 -13.39
N PHE A 59 -3.01 8.67 -12.89
CA PHE A 59 -3.29 7.74 -11.80
C PHE A 59 -2.08 7.57 -10.88
N VAL A 60 -2.37 7.12 -9.67
CA VAL A 60 -1.37 6.69 -8.68
C VAL A 60 -1.59 5.20 -8.41
N SER A 61 -0.52 4.43 -8.48
CA SER A 61 -0.48 3.02 -8.06
C SER A 61 0.31 2.89 -6.76
N LEU A 62 -0.05 1.93 -5.91
CA LEU A 62 0.55 1.72 -4.59
C LEU A 62 1.08 0.31 -4.44
N ARG A 63 2.25 0.16 -3.81
CA ARG A 63 2.83 -1.12 -3.43
C ARG A 63 3.19 -1.13 -1.96
N ALA A 64 2.64 -2.07 -1.22
CA ALA A 64 2.95 -2.27 0.19
C ALA A 64 3.76 -3.56 0.36
N SER A 65 4.80 -3.53 1.18
CA SER A 65 5.58 -4.72 1.53
C SER A 65 5.74 -4.85 3.04
N VAL A 66 5.65 -6.09 3.54
CA VAL A 66 5.91 -6.44 4.94
C VAL A 66 6.79 -7.68 4.97
N SER A 67 7.79 -7.66 5.85
CA SER A 67 8.70 -8.78 6.08
C SER A 67 8.71 -9.14 7.57
N ASP A 68 8.79 -10.43 7.89
CA ASP A 68 8.98 -10.93 9.25
C ASP A 68 10.40 -11.46 9.49
N ASP A 69 10.74 -11.66 10.76
CA ASP A 69 12.04 -12.17 11.22
C ASP A 69 12.27 -13.67 10.95
N ARG A 70 11.23 -14.37 10.48
CA ARG A 70 11.24 -15.79 10.11
C ARG A 70 11.36 -15.99 8.59
N GLY A 71 11.60 -14.90 7.84
CA GLY A 71 11.82 -14.91 6.39
C GLY A 71 10.53 -14.90 5.56
N GLY A 72 9.37 -14.73 6.18
CA GLY A 72 8.11 -14.48 5.48
C GLY A 72 8.06 -13.06 4.95
N SER A 73 7.63 -12.89 3.69
CA SER A 73 7.36 -11.58 3.12
C SER A 73 6.09 -11.60 2.29
N VAL A 74 5.38 -10.47 2.31
CA VAL A 74 4.20 -10.23 1.48
C VAL A 74 4.37 -8.89 0.81
N THR A 75 4.16 -8.85 -0.50
CA THR A 75 4.05 -7.63 -1.29
C THR A 75 2.68 -7.60 -1.95
N GLN A 76 2.00 -6.47 -1.84
CA GLN A 76 0.71 -6.22 -2.49
C GLN A 76 0.80 -4.98 -3.36
N GLU A 77 0.30 -5.09 -4.58
CA GLU A 77 0.22 -3.98 -5.53
C GLU A 77 -1.24 -3.66 -5.85
N ILE A 78 -1.55 -2.37 -5.90
CA ILE A 78 -2.84 -1.85 -6.37
C ILE A 78 -2.55 -0.88 -7.51
N ILE A 79 -2.83 -1.33 -8.72
CA ILE A 79 -2.60 -0.55 -9.95
C ILE A 79 -3.78 0.41 -10.17
N ARG A 80 -3.45 1.68 -10.46
CA ARG A 80 -4.42 2.79 -10.59
C ARG A 80 -5.36 2.89 -9.38
N ALA A 81 -4.79 2.85 -8.19
CA ALA A 81 -5.50 2.95 -6.92
C ALA A 81 -6.30 4.27 -6.79
N VAL A 82 -5.76 5.37 -7.32
CA VAL A 82 -6.37 6.71 -7.28
C VAL A 82 -6.23 7.36 -8.64
N GLY A 83 -7.30 7.97 -9.15
CA GLY A 83 -7.22 8.88 -10.31
C GLY A 83 -6.87 10.30 -9.85
N VAL A 84 -5.94 10.94 -10.56
CA VAL A 84 -5.45 12.30 -10.26
C VAL A 84 -5.63 13.19 -11.49
N ARG A 85 -6.04 14.44 -11.27
CA ARG A 85 -6.34 15.46 -12.29
C ARG A 85 -5.83 16.81 -11.82
#